data_AF-A0A0B7MEK1-F1
#
_entry.id   AF-A0A0B7MEK1-F1
#
_cell.length_a   1.000
_cell.length_b   1.000
_cell.length_c   1.000
_cell.angle_alpha   90.00
_cell.angle_beta   90.00
_cell.angle_gamma   90.00
#
_symmetry.space_group_name_H-M   'P 1'
#
loop_
_entity.id
_entity.type
_entity.pdbx_description
1 polymer ?
#
loop_
_entity_poly.entity_id
_entity_poly.type
_entity_poly.pdbx_seq_one_letter_code
_entity_poly.pdbx_strand_id
1 'polypeptide(L)' 'MQNIGCLLTGIITIPIIGLVFLGVPGLVIGIIVGGLIAYGAKKQ' A
#
# COMPACT_ATOMS: atom_id res chain seq x y z
N MET A 1 -1.60 12.48 15.12
CA MET A 1 -1.44 11.01 15.26
C MET A 1 -2.29 10.20 14.27
N GLN A 2 -3.53 10.60 13.92
CA GLN A 2 -4.43 9.80 13.06
C GLN A 2 -3.96 9.60 11.61
N ASN A 3 -3.19 10.54 11.05
CA ASN A 3 -2.78 10.50 9.64
C ASN A 3 -1.83 9.34 9.31
N ILE A 4 -0.97 8.97 10.26
CA ILE A 4 -0.04 7.83 10.14
C ILE A 4 -0.81 6.50 10.16
N GLY A 5 -1.89 6.40 10.94
CA GLY A 5 -2.74 5.21 10.98
C GLY A 5 -3.42 4.95 9.64
N CYS A 6 -4.05 5.97 9.04
CA CYS A 6 -4.65 5.86 7.70
C CYS A 6 -3.63 5.51 6.62
N LEU A 7 -2.43 6.10 6.67
CA LEU A 7 -1.35 5.78 5.74
C LEU A 7 -0.93 4.31 5.87
N LEU A 8 -0.75 3.82 7.09
CA LEU A 8 -0.40 2.41 7.34
C LEU A 8 -1.48 1.46 6.82
N THR A 9 -2.75 1.77 7.11
CA THR A 9 -3.89 0.99 6.60
C THR A 9 -3.92 1.03 5.08
N GLY A 10 -3.69 2.18 4.43
CA GLY A 10 -3.64 2.28 2.97
C GLY A 10 -2.53 1.42 2.36
N ILE A 11 -1.33 1.46 2.93
CA ILE A 11 -0.16 0.69 2.46
C ILE A 11 -0.40 -0.82 2.54
N ILE A 12 -1.15 -1.29 3.55
CA ILE A 12 -1.44 -2.72 3.74
C ILE A 12 -2.67 -3.15 2.93
N THR A 13 -3.71 -2.32 2.86
CA THR A 13 -4.98 -2.70 2.24
C THR A 13 -4.91 -2.68 0.72
N ILE A 14 -4.15 -1.76 0.12
CA ILE A 14 -3.94 -1.68 -1.34
C ILE A 14 -3.34 -2.99 -1.93
N PRO A 15 -2.24 -3.55 -1.39
CA PRO A 15 -1.70 -4.82 -1.87
C PRO A 15 -2.62 -6.01 -1.61
N ILE A 16 -3.40 -6.01 -0.53
CA ILE A 16 -4.39 -7.06 -0.26
C ILE A 16 -5.51 -7.02 -1.30
N ILE A 17 -6.04 -5.83 -1.62
CA ILE A 17 -7.05 -5.66 -2.67
C ILE A 17 -6.47 -6.08 -4.03
N GLY A 18 -5.24 -5.66 -4.35
CA GLY A 18 -4.54 -6.08 -5.55
C GLY A 18 -4.43 -7.60 -5.66
N LEU A 19 -4.05 -8.28 -4.58
CA LEU A 19 -3.97 -9.74 -4.53
C LEU A 19 -5.35 -10.40 -4.71
N VAL A 20 -6.41 -9.88 -4.09
CA VAL A 20 -7.76 -10.47 -4.20
C VAL A 20 -8.35 -10.37 -5.60
N PHE A 21 -8.16 -9.24 -6.30
CA PHE A 21 -8.79 -9.00 -7.60
C PHE A 21 -7.94 -9.43 -8.81
N LEU A 22 -6.62 -9.34 -8.72
CA LEU A 22 -5.69 -9.59 -9.82
C LEU A 22 -4.72 -10.75 -9.53
N GLY A 23 -4.82 -11.40 -8.36
CA GLY A 23 -3.94 -12.49 -7.97
C GLY A 23 -2.49 -12.05 -7.71
N VAL A 24 -1.55 -12.95 -7.98
CA VAL A 24 -0.10 -12.71 -7.79
C VAL A 24 0.41 -11.44 -8.49
N PRO A 25 0.07 -11.12 -9.76
CA PRO A 25 0.54 -9.88 -10.37
C PRO A 25 -0.05 -8.63 -9.69
N GLY A 26 -1.27 -8.70 -9.17
CA GLY A 26 -1.88 -7.62 -8.39
C GLY A 26 -1.19 -7.37 -7.05
N LEU A 27 -0.71 -8.43 -6.39
CA LEU A 27 0.11 -8.30 -5.18
C LEU A 27 1.42 -7.55 -5.47
N VAL A 28 2.12 -7.92 -6.54
CA VAL A 28 3.41 -7.30 -6.89
C VAL A 28 3.22 -5.81 -7.16
N ILE A 29 2.22 -5.44 -7.96
CA ILE A 29 1.90 -4.04 -8.25
C ILE A 29 1.49 -3.30 -6.98
N GLY A 30 0.63 -3.91 -6.15
CA GLY A 30 0.17 -3.31 -4.90
C GLY A 30 1.29 -3.07 -3.88
N ILE A 31 2.28 -3.97 -3.80
CA ILE A 31 3.46 -3.79 -2.93
C ILE A 31 4.35 -2.66 -3.46
N ILE A 32 4.57 -2.57 -4.78
CA ILE A 32 5.37 -1.50 -5.39
C ILE A 32 4.70 -0.14 -5.14
N VAL A 33 3.39 -0.03 -5.41
CA VAL A 33 2.63 1.21 -5.21
C VAL A 33 2.54 1.56 -3.72
N GLY A 34 2.22 0.59 -2.85
CA GLY A 34 2.18 0.78 -1.41
C GLY A 34 3.53 1.20 -0.83
N GLY A 35 4.63 0.61 -1.32
CA GLY A 35 6.00 0.97 -0.94
C GLY A 35 6.41 2.38 -1.38
N LEU A 36 6.02 2.81 -2.59
CA LEU A 36 6.24 4.17 -3.07
C LEU A 36 5.46 5.21 -2.25
N ILE A 37 4.20 4.91 -1.92
CA ILE A 37 3.37 5.77 -1.06
C ILE A 37 3.97 5.86 0.35
N ALA A 38 4.41 4.73 0.91
CA ALA A 38 5.09 4.69 2.21
C ALA A 38 6.39 5.51 2.21
N TYR A 39 7.19 5.42 1.14
CA TYR A 39 8.44 6.17 0.99
C TYR A 39 8.19 7.67 0.87
N GLY A 40 7.17 8.08 0.08
CA GLY A 40 6.74 9.47 -0.01
C GLY A 40 6.22 10.01 1.32
N ALA A 41 5.45 9.22 2.05
CA ALA A 41 4.95 9.58 3.38
C ALA A 41 6.05 9.68 4.45
N LYS A 42 7.13 8.89 4.34
CA LYS A 42 8.28 8.96 5.25
C LYS A 42 9.17 10.19 5.01
N LYS A 43 9.05 10.80 3.83
CA LYS A 43 9.83 11.96 3.40
C LYS A 43 9.11 13.29 3.67
N GLN A 44 7.83 13.23 4.06
CA GLN A 44 7.01 14.36 4.50
C GLN A 44 6.95 14.42 6.03
#